data_AF-A0A8S8YC60-F1
#
_entry.id   AF-A0A8S8YC60-F1
#
_cell.length_a   1.000
_cell.length_b   1.000
_cell.length_c   1.000
_cell.angle_alpha   90.00
_cell.angle_beta   90.00
_cell.angle_gamma   90.00
#
_symmetry.space_group_name_H-M   'P 1'
#
loop_
_entity.id
_entity.type
_entity.pdbx_description
1 polymer ?
#
loop_
_entity_poly.entity_id
_entity_poly.type
_entity_poly.pdbx_seq_one_letter_code
_entity_poly.pdbx_strand_id
1 'polypeptide(L)'
;MAAAAAGVVQQMIEQGWLHGGSTSEASLNLSATAPPWANPEQAGMAWVAEGWTPSGPMLRATLALSAEPLPAAHANDGAGPAGLSNPHDGWGQPRLERLLAPALVEGAWDPAPHVVLHDAYRLVNTTPVDLLQTRLAEVGATARLSEAPWNGTGAVGPFLAEGERFVQTFDVQPGSDLEVRLAYPSIGGQAVDDLVVHVHLDDGRSATSGVDFAGSSVLSTTVATPDRSNETLRGIRIDSSALGNVSSITVEVVARHVVPGNLQGHLGADGGPHRLRPRRDGCSAGRSGPSRPGRGRHRGRRGRMC
;
A
#
# COMPACT_ATOMS: atom_id res chain seq x y z
N MET A 1 8.19 9.70 -20.19
CA MET A 1 7.09 10.08 -19.28
C MET A 1 7.01 9.19 -18.05
N ALA A 2 6.96 7.86 -18.18
CA ALA A 2 6.89 6.95 -17.01
C ALA A 2 8.04 7.14 -15.99
N ALA A 3 9.29 7.30 -16.44
CA ALA A 3 10.42 7.55 -15.54
C ALA A 3 10.32 8.90 -14.78
N ALA A 4 9.78 9.93 -15.42
CA ALA A 4 9.57 11.23 -14.77
C ALA A 4 8.43 11.15 -13.74
N ALA A 5 7.32 10.47 -14.06
CA ALA A 5 6.25 10.19 -13.11
C ALA A 5 6.75 9.36 -11.92
N ALA A 6 7.58 8.34 -12.16
CA ALA A 6 8.20 7.53 -11.11
C ALA A 6 9.05 8.37 -10.14
N GLY A 7 9.85 9.31 -10.68
CA GLY A 7 10.65 10.23 -9.87
C GLY A 7 9.79 11.14 -8.99
N VAL A 8 8.67 11.67 -9.51
CA VAL A 8 7.74 12.48 -8.72
C VAL A 8 7.04 11.64 -7.65
N VAL A 9 6.56 10.44 -7.98
CA VAL A 9 5.95 9.52 -6.99
C VAL A 9 6.95 9.17 -5.89
N GLN A 10 8.20 8.86 -6.25
CA GLN A 10 9.26 8.61 -5.27
C GLN A 10 9.42 9.80 -4.33
N GLN A 11 9.54 11.01 -4.88
CA GLN A 11 9.67 12.23 -4.08
C GLN A 11 8.46 12.45 -3.17
N MET A 12 7.24 12.20 -3.64
CA MET A 12 6.02 12.33 -2.83
C MET A 12 6.02 11.37 -1.63
N ILE A 13 6.51 10.15 -1.79
CA ILE A 13 6.64 9.17 -0.69
C ILE A 13 7.78 9.56 0.25
N GLU A 14 8.96 9.92 -0.28
CA GLU A 14 10.13 10.30 0.51
C GLU A 14 9.91 11.59 1.33
N GLN A 15 9.07 12.49 0.84
CA GLN A 15 8.66 13.70 1.56
C GLN A 15 7.40 13.52 2.41
N GLY A 16 6.79 12.33 2.39
CA GLY A 16 5.63 12.00 3.21
C GLY A 16 4.29 12.58 2.76
N TRP A 17 4.20 13.11 1.53
CA TRP A 17 2.93 13.54 0.92
C TRP A 17 2.02 12.35 0.60
N LEU A 18 2.59 11.19 0.28
CA LEU A 18 1.88 9.92 0.21
C LEU A 18 2.36 9.04 1.35
N HIS A 19 1.42 8.51 2.14
CA HIS A 19 1.77 7.77 3.34
C HIS A 19 0.92 6.51 3.55
N GLY A 20 1.42 5.60 4.40
CA GLY A 20 0.78 4.32 4.71
C GLY A 20 -0.38 4.40 5.69
N GLY A 21 -1.19 5.47 5.63
CA GLY A 21 -2.37 5.64 6.49
C GLY A 21 -2.11 6.02 7.96
N SER A 22 -0.84 6.09 8.41
CA SER A 22 -0.50 6.72 9.68
C SER A 22 -0.22 8.21 9.45
N THR A 23 -1.12 9.08 9.87
CA THR A 23 -0.83 10.51 9.98
C THR A 23 0.22 10.68 11.09
N SER A 24 1.51 10.72 10.75
CA SER A 24 2.49 11.19 11.73
C SER A 24 2.30 12.68 11.91
N GLU A 25 2.45 13.14 13.14
CA GLU A 25 2.17 14.49 13.65
C GLU A 25 3.00 15.63 13.02
N ALA A 26 3.67 15.41 11.88
CA ALA A 26 4.44 16.43 11.21
C ALA A 26 3.50 17.34 10.40
N SER A 27 3.27 18.54 10.95
CA SER A 27 2.53 19.60 10.28
C SER A 27 3.50 20.49 9.50
N LEU A 28 3.40 20.49 8.16
CA LEU A 28 4.14 21.40 7.30
C LEU A 28 3.34 22.70 7.10
N ASN A 29 3.97 23.87 7.25
CA ASN A 29 3.32 25.13 6.90
C ASN A 29 3.41 25.36 5.39
N LEU A 30 2.30 25.16 4.68
CA LEU A 30 2.22 25.31 3.22
C LEU A 30 2.60 26.71 2.78
N SER A 31 2.25 27.74 3.54
CA SER A 31 2.58 29.14 3.21
C SER A 31 4.07 29.45 3.32
N ALA A 32 4.82 28.68 4.12
CA ALA A 32 6.27 28.82 4.24
C ALA A 32 7.04 27.99 3.21
N THR A 33 6.43 26.93 2.68
CA THR A 33 7.08 25.99 1.74
C THR A 33 6.65 26.19 0.29
N ALA A 34 5.52 26.89 0.05
CA ALA A 34 5.05 27.19 -1.29
C ALA A 34 6.12 27.99 -2.07
N PRO A 35 6.45 27.58 -3.30
CA PRO A 35 7.38 28.33 -4.12
C PRO A 35 6.79 29.70 -4.49
N PRO A 36 7.61 30.72 -4.80
CA PRO A 36 7.13 32.10 -4.99
C PRO A 36 6.12 32.30 -6.13
N TRP A 37 6.08 31.37 -7.08
CA TRP A 37 5.13 31.36 -8.19
C TRP A 37 3.81 30.65 -7.86
N ALA A 38 3.78 29.85 -6.79
CA ALA A 38 2.55 29.23 -6.33
C ALA A 38 1.74 30.27 -5.57
N ASN A 39 0.50 30.46 -5.99
CA ASN A 39 -0.50 31.20 -5.23
C ASN A 39 -1.48 30.16 -4.66
N PRO A 40 -1.11 29.44 -3.59
CA PRO A 40 -1.93 28.32 -3.16
C PRO A 40 -3.25 28.85 -2.62
N GLU A 41 -4.37 28.39 -3.22
CA GLU A 41 -5.71 28.58 -2.62
C GLU A 41 -5.78 27.94 -1.22
N GLN A 42 -4.92 26.94 -0.98
CA GLN A 42 -4.75 26.22 0.27
C GLN A 42 -3.60 26.84 1.08
N ALA A 43 -3.92 27.80 1.94
CA ALA A 43 -3.02 28.27 2.99
C ALA A 43 -3.17 27.41 4.26
N GLY A 44 -2.16 27.42 5.12
CA GLY A 44 -2.21 26.77 6.43
C GLY A 44 -1.30 25.56 6.57
N MET A 45 -1.69 24.63 7.45
CA MET A 45 -0.89 23.44 7.76
C MET A 45 -1.29 22.28 6.86
N ALA A 46 -0.32 21.43 6.49
CA ALA A 46 -0.55 20.14 5.86
C ALA A 46 -0.02 19.03 6.74
N TRP A 47 -0.71 17.90 6.78
CA TRP A 47 -0.20 16.66 7.35
C TRP A 47 0.71 16.00 6.34
N VAL A 48 1.94 15.76 6.76
CA VAL A 48 2.91 14.95 6.02
C VAL A 48 3.45 13.88 6.95
N ALA A 49 3.67 12.69 6.42
CA ALA A 49 4.28 11.63 7.19
C ALA A 49 5.81 11.76 7.27
N GLU A 50 6.45 11.02 8.16
CA GLU A 50 7.85 10.65 7.94
C GLU A 50 7.93 9.78 6.69
N GLY A 51 8.58 10.31 5.64
CA GLY A 51 8.76 9.61 4.39
C GLY A 51 9.78 8.47 4.47
N TRP A 52 9.81 7.63 3.44
CA TRP A 52 10.78 6.54 3.32
C TRP A 52 11.19 6.37 1.86
N THR A 53 12.32 5.70 1.61
CA THR A 53 12.70 5.30 0.25
C THR A 53 11.82 4.13 -0.21
N PRO A 54 10.92 4.32 -1.19
CA PRO A 54 10.02 3.26 -1.63
C PRO A 54 10.77 2.16 -2.41
N SER A 55 10.31 0.94 -2.28
CA SER A 55 10.80 -0.17 -3.08
C SER A 55 10.37 -0.07 -4.55
N GLY A 56 11.11 -0.73 -5.44
CA GLY A 56 10.74 -0.82 -6.86
C GLY A 56 9.31 -1.35 -7.08
N PRO A 57 8.87 -2.42 -6.38
CA PRO A 57 7.47 -2.84 -6.37
C PRO A 57 6.51 -1.73 -5.91
N MET A 58 6.78 -1.02 -4.81
CA MET A 58 5.93 0.08 -4.34
C MET A 58 5.77 1.18 -5.40
N LEU A 59 6.86 1.59 -6.07
CA LEU A 59 6.79 2.55 -7.16
C LEU A 59 5.93 2.05 -8.33
N ARG A 60 6.08 0.77 -8.72
CA ARG A 60 5.26 0.17 -9.80
C ARG A 60 3.78 0.12 -9.43
N ALA A 61 3.45 -0.32 -8.21
CA ALA A 61 2.07 -0.38 -7.74
C ALA A 61 1.44 1.02 -7.69
N THR A 62 2.17 2.02 -7.18
CA THR A 62 1.67 3.40 -7.07
C THR A 62 1.49 4.06 -8.44
N LEU A 63 2.41 3.82 -9.38
CA LEU A 63 2.24 4.29 -10.76
C LEU A 63 1.02 3.65 -11.43
N ALA A 64 0.80 2.35 -11.23
CA ALA A 64 -0.37 1.66 -11.74
C ALA A 64 -1.69 2.08 -11.05
N LEU A 65 -1.61 2.55 -9.81
CA LEU A 65 -2.75 3.15 -9.10
C LEU A 65 -3.07 4.54 -9.65
N SER A 66 -2.05 5.29 -10.05
CA SER A 66 -2.21 6.59 -10.71
C SER A 66 -2.66 6.49 -12.17
N ALA A 67 -2.69 5.30 -12.76
CA ALA A 67 -2.90 5.16 -14.19
C ALA A 67 -4.38 5.27 -14.57
N GLU A 68 -4.66 5.88 -15.72
CA GLU A 68 -5.97 5.87 -16.36
C GLU A 68 -5.95 5.07 -17.66
N PRO A 69 -7.00 4.31 -17.97
CA PRO A 69 -7.17 3.68 -19.27
C PRO A 69 -7.08 4.73 -20.40
N LEU A 70 -6.48 4.33 -21.52
CA LEU A 70 -6.46 5.17 -22.71
C LEU A 70 -7.89 5.39 -23.23
N PRO A 71 -8.16 6.52 -23.93
CA PRO A 71 -9.43 6.71 -24.63
C PRO A 71 -9.74 5.54 -25.56
N ALA A 72 -11.02 5.16 -25.68
CA ALA A 72 -11.43 3.96 -26.41
C ALA A 72 -10.91 3.88 -27.86
N ALA A 73 -10.72 5.02 -28.52
CA ALA A 73 -10.16 5.09 -29.88
C ALA A 73 -8.68 4.66 -29.98
N HIS A 74 -7.97 4.61 -28.85
CA HIS A 74 -6.54 4.27 -28.77
C HIS A 74 -6.29 3.05 -27.88
N ALA A 75 -7.23 2.69 -27.00
CA ALA A 75 -7.14 1.53 -26.15
C ALA A 75 -7.03 0.24 -26.97
N ASN A 76 -6.13 -0.64 -26.56
CA ASN A 76 -5.90 -1.96 -27.14
C ASN A 76 -5.72 -1.90 -28.68
N ASP A 77 -4.85 -1.02 -29.15
CA ASP A 77 -4.59 -0.77 -30.59
C ASP A 77 -5.86 -0.38 -31.38
N GLY A 78 -6.76 0.37 -30.72
CA GLY A 78 -8.02 0.83 -31.31
C GLY A 78 -9.16 -0.19 -31.25
N ALA A 79 -8.97 -1.35 -30.61
CA ALA A 79 -10.03 -2.34 -30.39
C ALA A 79 -10.95 -2.00 -29.20
N GLY A 80 -10.65 -0.93 -28.45
CA GLY A 80 -11.41 -0.50 -27.28
C GLY A 80 -10.89 -1.14 -25.98
N PRO A 81 -11.58 -0.91 -24.84
CA PRO A 81 -11.10 -1.37 -23.54
C PRO A 81 -11.10 -2.90 -23.45
N ALA A 82 -9.95 -3.48 -23.08
CA ALA A 82 -9.76 -4.93 -23.00
C ALA A 82 -9.84 -5.51 -21.57
N GLY A 83 -9.78 -4.64 -20.55
CA GLY A 83 -9.70 -5.03 -19.15
C GLY A 83 -8.96 -3.98 -18.32
N LEU A 84 -8.60 -4.35 -17.09
CA LEU A 84 -7.82 -3.50 -16.18
C LEU A 84 -6.39 -3.22 -16.66
N SER A 85 -5.80 -4.19 -17.36
CA SER A 85 -4.49 -4.11 -17.99
C SER A 85 -4.53 -4.90 -19.29
N ASN A 86 -3.73 -4.51 -20.27
CA ASN A 86 -3.57 -5.28 -21.51
C ASN A 86 -2.15 -5.16 -22.09
N PRO A 87 -1.75 -6.04 -23.02
CA PRO A 87 -0.40 -6.02 -23.59
C PRO A 87 0.00 -4.75 -24.34
N HIS A 88 -0.97 -3.96 -24.82
CA HIS A 88 -0.72 -2.75 -25.61
C HIS A 88 -0.62 -1.50 -24.73
N ASP A 89 -1.54 -1.35 -23.78
CA ASP A 89 -1.66 -0.15 -22.96
C ASP A 89 -1.03 -0.32 -21.57
N GLY A 90 -0.70 -1.56 -21.19
CA GLY A 90 -0.42 -1.92 -19.80
C GLY A 90 -1.59 -1.53 -18.91
N TRP A 91 -1.28 -0.88 -17.79
CA TRP A 91 -2.26 -0.32 -16.86
C TRP A 91 -2.81 1.05 -17.29
N GLY A 92 -2.38 1.57 -18.44
CA GLY A 92 -2.76 2.88 -18.95
C GLY A 92 -1.72 3.98 -18.71
N GLN A 93 -2.16 5.24 -18.82
CA GLN A 93 -1.30 6.41 -18.72
C GLN A 93 -1.24 6.93 -17.27
N PRO A 94 -0.06 7.08 -16.65
CA PRO A 94 0.06 7.66 -15.32
C PRO A 94 -0.49 9.10 -15.23
N ARG A 95 -1.31 9.35 -14.21
CA ARG A 95 -1.98 10.62 -13.88
C ARG A 95 -1.80 10.90 -12.38
N LEU A 96 -0.77 11.66 -12.03
CA LEU A 96 -0.37 11.88 -10.64
C LEU A 96 -1.46 12.60 -9.83
N GLU A 97 -2.28 13.40 -10.49
CA GLU A 97 -3.45 14.06 -9.92
C GLU A 97 -4.44 13.07 -9.26
N ARG A 98 -4.47 11.80 -9.69
CA ARG A 98 -5.33 10.77 -9.07
C ARG A 98 -4.87 10.34 -7.68
N LEU A 99 -3.58 10.50 -7.40
CA LEU A 99 -3.00 10.20 -6.10
C LEU A 99 -3.27 11.31 -5.10
N LEU A 100 -3.74 12.49 -5.55
CA LEU A 100 -3.93 13.68 -4.75
C LEU A 100 -5.40 14.06 -4.71
N ALA A 101 -5.97 14.10 -3.50
CA ALA A 101 -7.32 14.62 -3.28
C ALA A 101 -7.34 15.38 -1.94
N PRO A 102 -6.72 16.57 -1.89
CA PRO A 102 -6.50 17.27 -0.63
C PRO A 102 -7.80 17.53 0.12
N ALA A 103 -7.85 17.14 1.39
CA ALA A 103 -8.99 17.36 2.28
C ALA A 103 -8.55 18.02 3.57
N LEU A 104 -9.37 18.94 4.09
CA LEU A 104 -9.11 19.57 5.38
C LEU A 104 -9.60 18.65 6.50
N VAL A 105 -8.68 18.13 7.30
CA VAL A 105 -8.95 17.23 8.43
C VAL A 105 -8.37 17.85 9.69
N GLU A 106 -9.22 18.07 10.70
CA GLU A 106 -8.83 18.64 12.01
C GLU A 106 -7.96 19.91 11.93
N GLY A 107 -8.16 20.75 10.90
CA GLY A 107 -7.47 22.04 10.73
C GLY A 107 -6.16 21.99 9.94
N ALA A 108 -5.80 20.83 9.37
CA ALA A 108 -4.69 20.67 8.45
C ALA A 108 -5.12 19.94 7.17
N TRP A 109 -4.43 20.20 6.08
CA TRP A 109 -4.66 19.53 4.80
C TRP A 109 -3.99 18.15 4.79
N ASP A 110 -4.78 17.09 4.60
CA ASP A 110 -4.26 15.79 4.18
C ASP A 110 -4.27 15.78 2.63
N PRO A 111 -3.11 15.68 1.97
CA PRO A 111 -3.02 15.73 0.50
C PRO A 111 -3.61 14.50 -0.21
N ALA A 112 -3.65 13.34 0.46
CA ALA A 112 -3.99 12.06 -0.13
C ALA A 112 -4.71 11.11 0.85
N PRO A 113 -5.80 11.55 1.49
CA PRO A 113 -6.49 10.79 2.54
C PRO A 113 -7.09 9.47 2.04
N HIS A 114 -7.28 9.33 0.72
CA HIS A 114 -7.85 8.17 0.05
C HIS A 114 -6.81 7.13 -0.39
N VAL A 115 -5.53 7.41 -0.23
CA VAL A 115 -4.44 6.50 -0.65
C VAL A 115 -3.79 5.87 0.57
N VAL A 116 -3.72 4.53 0.58
CA VAL A 116 -2.98 3.79 1.60
C VAL A 116 -1.88 2.96 0.95
N LEU A 117 -0.64 3.16 1.42
CA LEU A 117 0.54 2.45 0.93
C LEU A 117 1.04 1.43 1.95
N HIS A 118 1.26 0.19 1.51
CA HIS A 118 1.94 -0.84 2.27
C HIS A 118 3.14 -1.37 1.48
N ASP A 119 4.36 -1.05 1.94
CA ASP A 119 5.61 -1.48 1.32
C ASP A 119 6.31 -2.47 2.25
N ALA A 120 6.26 -3.76 1.92
CA ALA A 120 6.91 -4.81 2.72
C ALA A 120 8.43 -4.61 2.82
N TYR A 121 9.05 -3.92 1.85
CA TYR A 121 10.48 -3.62 1.83
C TYR A 121 10.84 -2.28 2.50
N ARG A 122 9.85 -1.51 2.97
CA ARG A 122 10.11 -0.27 3.72
C ARG A 122 11.00 -0.59 4.91
N LEU A 123 12.14 0.07 5.00
CA LEU A 123 13.04 -0.06 6.13
C LEU A 123 12.59 0.81 7.29
N VAL A 124 12.71 0.29 8.50
CA VAL A 124 12.37 0.93 9.77
C VAL A 124 13.67 1.16 10.53
N ASN A 125 13.92 2.41 10.94
CA ASN A 125 15.13 2.83 11.67
C ASN A 125 16.47 2.64 10.91
N THR A 126 16.44 2.44 9.59
CA THR A 126 17.64 2.37 8.74
C THR A 126 17.30 2.85 7.34
N THR A 127 18.31 3.30 6.59
CA THR A 127 18.16 3.66 5.17
C THR A 127 18.68 2.54 4.25
N PRO A 128 18.29 2.52 2.96
CA PRO A 128 18.88 1.60 1.99
C PRO A 128 20.39 1.78 1.85
N VAL A 129 20.89 3.01 1.98
CA VAL A 129 22.33 3.31 1.93
C VAL A 129 23.05 2.66 3.11
N ASP A 130 22.53 2.82 4.33
CA ASP A 130 23.14 2.24 5.53
C ASP A 130 23.08 0.71 5.52
N LEU A 131 21.96 0.14 5.06
CA LEU A 131 21.82 -1.31 4.88
C LEU A 131 22.86 -1.84 3.87
N LEU A 132 23.04 -1.16 2.74
CA LEU A 132 24.02 -1.54 1.73
C LEU A 132 25.45 -1.38 2.26
N GLN A 133 25.76 -0.30 2.96
CA GLN A 133 27.08 -0.07 3.56
C GLN A 133 27.42 -1.14 4.59
N THR A 134 26.46 -1.53 5.43
CA THR A 134 26.63 -2.62 6.41
C THR A 134 26.99 -3.91 5.70
N ARG A 135 26.21 -4.29 4.68
CA ARG A 135 26.48 -5.51 3.89
C ARG A 135 27.82 -5.44 3.14
N LEU A 136 28.18 -4.28 2.60
CA LEU A 136 29.46 -4.07 1.93
C LEU A 136 30.65 -4.18 2.89
N ALA A 137 30.50 -3.71 4.13
CA ALA A 137 31.53 -3.85 5.16
C ALA A 137 31.75 -5.31 5.56
N GLU A 138 30.71 -6.15 5.52
CA GLU A 138 30.81 -7.59 5.79
C GLU A 138 31.60 -8.34 4.71
N VAL A 139 31.38 -8.02 3.43
CA VAL A 139 31.96 -8.77 2.30
C VAL A 139 33.20 -8.10 1.68
N GLY A 140 33.45 -6.82 1.97
CA GLY A 140 34.59 -6.04 1.53
C GLY A 140 34.59 -5.58 0.06
N ALA A 141 33.67 -6.07 -0.77
CA ALA A 141 33.56 -5.68 -2.18
C ALA A 141 32.13 -5.85 -2.73
N THR A 142 31.70 -4.96 -3.63
CA THR A 142 30.38 -5.03 -4.28
C THR A 142 30.17 -6.33 -5.06
N ALA A 143 31.22 -6.87 -5.68
CA ALA A 143 31.18 -8.13 -6.42
C ALA A 143 30.81 -9.34 -5.53
N ARG A 144 30.92 -9.21 -4.21
CA ARG A 144 30.66 -10.26 -3.22
C ARG A 144 29.37 -10.04 -2.44
N LEU A 145 28.51 -9.09 -2.85
CA LEU A 145 27.25 -8.80 -2.16
C LEU A 145 26.29 -10.00 -2.08
N SER A 146 26.41 -10.96 -2.99
CA SER A 146 25.68 -12.23 -2.94
C SER A 146 26.10 -13.12 -1.75
N GLU A 147 27.30 -12.94 -1.21
CA GLU A 147 27.82 -13.68 -0.05
C GLU A 147 27.29 -13.16 1.29
N ALA A 148 26.69 -11.97 1.32
CA ALA A 148 25.96 -11.42 2.47
C ALA A 148 24.46 -11.26 2.13
N PRO A 149 23.70 -12.37 2.04
CA PRO A 149 22.29 -12.32 1.73
C PRO A 149 21.49 -11.59 2.83
N TRP A 150 20.39 -10.93 2.45
CA TRP A 150 19.54 -10.20 3.41
C TRP A 150 18.26 -10.99 3.67
N ASN A 151 17.89 -11.13 4.95
CA ASN A 151 16.73 -11.90 5.40
C ASN A 151 15.47 -11.05 5.65
N GLY A 152 15.47 -9.79 5.22
CA GLY A 152 14.36 -8.87 5.49
C GLY A 152 14.44 -8.16 6.85
N THR A 153 15.49 -8.40 7.66
CA THR A 153 15.65 -7.72 8.96
C THR A 153 15.68 -6.21 8.75
N GLY A 154 14.90 -5.50 9.57
CA GLY A 154 14.75 -4.05 9.48
C GLY A 154 13.68 -3.57 8.50
N ALA A 155 13.02 -4.47 7.76
CA ALA A 155 11.88 -4.10 6.91
C ALA A 155 10.52 -4.36 7.59
N VAL A 156 9.47 -3.69 7.11
CA VAL A 156 8.10 -3.81 7.62
C VAL A 156 7.54 -5.23 7.39
N GLY A 157 7.81 -5.84 6.24
CA GLY A 157 7.20 -7.11 5.84
C GLY A 157 5.68 -7.02 5.64
N PRO A 158 4.97 -8.17 5.53
CA PRO A 158 5.52 -9.52 5.57
C PRO A 158 6.16 -9.93 4.23
N PHE A 159 7.08 -10.89 4.31
CA PHE A 159 7.59 -11.62 3.14
C PHE A 159 6.93 -13.00 3.14
N LEU A 160 5.94 -13.18 2.28
CA LEU A 160 5.08 -14.36 2.29
C LEU A 160 5.82 -15.60 1.77
N ALA A 161 5.74 -16.71 2.50
CA ALA A 161 6.04 -18.03 1.96
C ALA A 161 4.83 -18.62 1.20
N GLU A 162 5.05 -19.67 0.42
CA GLU A 162 3.97 -20.38 -0.26
C GLU A 162 2.88 -20.84 0.74
N GLY A 163 1.63 -20.52 0.41
CA GLY A 163 0.46 -20.77 1.25
C GLY A 163 0.21 -19.74 2.36
N GLU A 164 1.13 -18.80 2.58
CA GLU A 164 0.92 -17.69 3.52
C GLU A 164 0.09 -16.56 2.90
N ARG A 165 -0.47 -15.75 3.81
CA ARG A 165 -1.36 -14.65 3.45
C ARG A 165 -1.10 -13.41 4.29
N PHE A 166 -1.29 -12.26 3.67
CA PHE A 166 -1.37 -10.96 4.35
C PHE A 166 -2.79 -10.44 4.25
N VAL A 167 -3.33 -9.88 5.34
CA VAL A 167 -4.73 -9.46 5.42
C VAL A 167 -4.80 -8.09 6.08
N GLN A 168 -5.53 -7.16 5.46
CA GLN A 168 -5.82 -5.85 6.02
C GLN A 168 -7.26 -5.43 5.72
N THR A 169 -7.93 -4.86 6.71
CA THR A 169 -9.33 -4.39 6.62
C THR A 169 -9.38 -2.87 6.60
N PHE A 170 -10.27 -2.32 5.78
CA PHE A 170 -10.47 -0.89 5.58
C PHE A 170 -11.96 -0.55 5.60
N ASP A 171 -12.26 0.67 6.04
CA ASP A 171 -13.60 1.25 5.89
C ASP A 171 -13.79 1.78 4.47
N VAL A 172 -15.00 1.63 3.92
CA VAL A 172 -15.32 2.13 2.57
C VAL A 172 -15.68 3.60 2.64
N GLN A 173 -15.08 4.40 1.75
CA GLN A 173 -15.50 5.77 1.53
C GLN A 173 -16.76 5.80 0.63
N PRO A 174 -17.90 6.34 1.11
CA PRO A 174 -19.13 6.34 0.32
C PRO A 174 -18.98 7.12 -0.99
N GLY A 175 -19.47 6.53 -2.09
CA GLY A 175 -19.48 7.17 -3.41
C GLY A 175 -18.13 7.15 -4.14
N SER A 176 -17.12 6.47 -3.61
CA SER A 176 -15.80 6.32 -4.24
C SER A 176 -15.61 4.91 -4.80
N ASP A 177 -14.93 4.82 -5.94
CA ASP A 177 -14.47 3.53 -6.47
C ASP A 177 -13.35 2.99 -5.57
N LEU A 178 -13.23 1.66 -5.51
CA LEU A 178 -12.11 1.00 -4.86
C LEU A 178 -11.09 0.54 -5.91
N GLU A 179 -9.83 0.91 -5.74
CA GLU A 179 -8.72 0.41 -6.53
C GLU A 179 -7.64 -0.19 -5.62
N VAL A 180 -7.21 -1.41 -5.93
CA VAL A 180 -6.11 -2.09 -5.23
C VAL A 180 -5.05 -2.47 -6.25
N ARG A 181 -3.79 -2.24 -5.91
CA ARG A 181 -2.62 -2.60 -6.72
C ARG A 181 -1.61 -3.34 -5.86
N LEU A 182 -1.19 -4.51 -6.33
CA LEU A 182 -0.13 -5.31 -5.74
C LEU A 182 1.00 -5.42 -6.75
N ALA A 183 2.21 -5.08 -6.35
CA ALA A 183 3.40 -5.43 -7.11
C ALA A 183 4.39 -6.17 -6.21
N TYR A 184 5.12 -7.11 -6.80
CA TYR A 184 6.17 -7.87 -6.13
C TYR A 184 7.35 -8.10 -7.07
N PRO A 185 8.58 -8.27 -6.58
CA PRO A 185 9.73 -8.48 -7.46
C PRO A 185 9.63 -9.83 -8.19
N SER A 186 10.21 -9.91 -9.39
CA SER A 186 10.46 -11.19 -10.07
C SER A 186 11.89 -11.62 -9.82
N ILE A 187 12.10 -12.91 -9.59
CA ILE A 187 13.42 -13.52 -9.42
C ILE A 187 14.16 -13.64 -10.77
N GLY A 188 13.47 -13.40 -11.90
CA GLY A 188 14.02 -13.53 -13.25
C GLY A 188 14.08 -14.99 -13.73
N GLY A 189 14.05 -15.21 -15.05
CA GLY A 189 14.01 -16.55 -15.65
C GLY A 189 12.59 -17.08 -15.90
N GLN A 190 12.45 -18.40 -16.03
CA GLN A 190 11.18 -19.07 -16.36
C GLN A 190 10.28 -19.32 -15.12
N ALA A 191 10.82 -19.18 -13.92
CA ALA A 191 10.09 -19.38 -12.67
C ALA A 191 9.70 -18.02 -12.09
N VAL A 192 8.39 -17.78 -11.93
CA VAL A 192 7.85 -16.53 -11.40
C VAL A 192 6.92 -16.84 -10.24
N ASP A 193 7.06 -16.05 -9.18
CA ASP A 193 6.16 -16.06 -8.03
C ASP A 193 4.73 -15.74 -8.46
N ASP A 194 3.77 -16.39 -7.81
CA ASP A 194 2.35 -16.21 -8.08
C ASP A 194 1.64 -15.78 -6.80
N LEU A 195 1.56 -14.45 -6.63
CA LEU A 195 0.76 -13.83 -5.59
C LEU A 195 -0.54 -13.35 -6.21
N VAL A 196 -1.66 -13.51 -5.50
CA VAL A 196 -2.99 -13.08 -5.92
C VAL A 196 -3.57 -12.15 -4.87
N VAL A 197 -4.30 -11.12 -5.30
CA VAL A 197 -5.08 -10.27 -4.41
C VAL A 197 -6.54 -10.69 -4.46
N HIS A 198 -7.14 -10.81 -3.29
CA HIS A 198 -8.58 -10.89 -3.09
C HIS A 198 -9.05 -9.65 -2.33
N VAL A 199 -10.22 -9.14 -2.70
CA VAL A 199 -10.95 -8.15 -1.91
C VAL A 199 -12.25 -8.79 -1.49
N HIS A 200 -12.45 -8.94 -0.19
CA HIS A 200 -13.68 -9.44 0.42
C HIS A 200 -14.53 -8.26 0.90
N LEU A 201 -15.76 -8.19 0.44
CA LEU A 201 -16.75 -7.23 0.89
C LEU A 201 -17.50 -7.81 2.10
N ASP A 202 -17.89 -6.95 3.05
CA ASP A 202 -18.64 -7.38 4.25
C ASP A 202 -20.04 -7.93 3.96
N ASP A 203 -20.55 -7.72 2.75
CA ASP A 203 -21.78 -8.32 2.25
C ASP A 203 -21.61 -9.75 1.68
N GLY A 204 -20.40 -10.31 1.79
CA GLY A 204 -20.08 -11.68 1.40
C GLY A 204 -19.64 -11.85 -0.07
N ARG A 205 -19.64 -10.79 -0.88
CA ARG A 205 -19.06 -10.82 -2.22
C ARG A 205 -17.53 -10.68 -2.16
N SER A 206 -16.86 -11.10 -3.22
CA SER A 206 -15.41 -10.99 -3.35
C SER A 206 -15.01 -10.70 -4.80
N ALA A 207 -13.92 -9.94 -4.96
CA ALA A 207 -13.21 -9.76 -6.23
C ALA A 207 -11.85 -10.46 -6.15
N THR A 208 -11.40 -11.03 -7.27
CA THR A 208 -10.06 -11.61 -7.39
C THR A 208 -9.30 -10.93 -8.53
N SER A 209 -8.05 -10.56 -8.30
CA SER A 209 -7.19 -9.97 -9.34
C SER A 209 -7.00 -10.92 -10.52
N GLY A 210 -7.06 -10.40 -11.75
CA GLY A 210 -7.03 -11.20 -12.98
C GLY A 210 -8.39 -11.79 -13.38
N VAL A 211 -9.45 -11.45 -12.66
CA VAL A 211 -10.84 -11.76 -13.04
C VAL A 211 -11.61 -10.45 -13.15
N ASP A 212 -11.59 -9.86 -14.34
CA ASP A 212 -12.26 -8.61 -14.65
C ASP A 212 -13.04 -8.67 -15.97
N PHE A 213 -13.94 -7.72 -16.14
CA PHE A 213 -14.71 -7.54 -17.36
C PHE A 213 -14.78 -6.04 -17.67
N ALA A 214 -14.33 -5.66 -18.87
CA ALA A 214 -14.36 -4.28 -19.35
C ALA A 214 -13.72 -3.26 -18.40
N GLY A 215 -12.67 -3.66 -17.67
CA GLY A 215 -11.94 -2.78 -16.76
C GLY A 215 -12.43 -2.76 -15.31
N SER A 216 -13.48 -3.51 -14.98
CA SER A 216 -13.96 -3.66 -13.59
C SER A 216 -13.89 -5.11 -13.13
N SER A 217 -13.51 -5.34 -11.88
CA SER A 217 -13.40 -6.67 -11.29
C SER A 217 -14.76 -7.33 -11.17
N VAL A 218 -14.82 -8.64 -11.47
CA VAL A 218 -16.06 -9.42 -11.35
C VAL A 218 -16.28 -9.77 -9.87
N LEU A 219 -17.43 -9.39 -9.34
CA LEU A 219 -17.85 -9.73 -7.98
C LEU A 219 -18.60 -11.06 -7.95
N SER A 220 -18.23 -11.91 -6.99
CA SER A 220 -18.84 -13.23 -6.80
C SER A 220 -18.93 -13.58 -5.32
N THR A 221 -19.89 -14.41 -4.92
CA THR A 221 -19.96 -14.98 -3.56
C THR A 221 -18.94 -16.10 -3.35
N THR A 222 -18.26 -16.53 -4.41
CA THR A 222 -17.18 -17.52 -4.37
C THR A 222 -15.89 -16.87 -4.80
N VAL A 223 -14.82 -17.09 -4.03
CA VAL A 223 -13.49 -16.62 -4.37
C VAL A 223 -12.98 -17.39 -5.59
N ALA A 224 -12.75 -16.66 -6.69
CA ALA A 224 -12.18 -17.26 -7.89
C ALA A 224 -10.69 -17.57 -7.70
N THR A 225 -10.24 -18.66 -8.30
CA THR A 225 -8.81 -19.02 -8.45
C THR A 225 -8.42 -18.80 -9.91
N PRO A 226 -7.83 -17.64 -10.26
CA PRO A 226 -7.41 -17.35 -11.62
C PRO A 226 -6.28 -18.29 -12.04
N ASP A 227 -6.09 -18.45 -13.35
CA ASP A 227 -4.95 -19.19 -13.86
C ASP A 227 -3.61 -18.58 -13.40
N ARG A 228 -2.57 -19.40 -13.37
CA ARG A 228 -1.23 -18.91 -13.03
C ARG A 228 -0.77 -17.95 -14.12
N SER A 229 -0.21 -16.82 -13.70
CA SER A 229 0.35 -15.80 -14.59
C SER A 229 1.78 -15.46 -14.14
N ASN A 230 2.61 -15.04 -15.08
CA ASN A 230 3.94 -14.48 -14.83
C ASN A 230 3.89 -12.95 -14.57
N GLU A 231 2.69 -12.38 -14.47
CA GLU A 231 2.51 -10.98 -14.17
C GLU A 231 2.82 -10.68 -12.70
N THR A 232 3.71 -9.70 -12.47
CA THR A 232 4.15 -9.29 -11.11
C THR A 232 3.52 -8.00 -10.62
N LEU A 233 2.51 -7.52 -11.35
CA LEU A 233 1.68 -6.38 -10.99
C LEU A 233 0.23 -6.79 -11.21
N ARG A 234 -0.55 -6.85 -10.13
CA ARG A 234 -1.94 -7.28 -10.14
C ARG A 234 -2.81 -6.18 -9.57
N GLY A 235 -4.10 -6.20 -9.92
CA GLY A 235 -5.01 -5.20 -9.45
C GLY A 235 -6.47 -5.62 -9.44
N ILE A 236 -7.23 -4.87 -8.66
CA ILE A 236 -8.69 -4.94 -8.53
C ILE A 236 -9.22 -3.53 -8.72
N ARG A 237 -10.40 -3.42 -9.34
CA ARG A 237 -11.20 -2.20 -9.40
C ARG A 237 -12.65 -2.55 -9.16
N ILE A 238 -13.29 -1.90 -8.20
CA ILE A 238 -14.72 -2.07 -7.92
C ILE A 238 -15.35 -0.70 -7.98
N ASP A 239 -16.32 -0.53 -8.89
CA ASP A 239 -17.00 0.76 -9.02
C ASP A 239 -17.87 1.05 -7.80
N SER A 240 -17.96 2.32 -7.43
CA SER A 240 -18.74 2.84 -6.29
C SER A 240 -20.19 2.37 -6.27
N SER A 241 -20.81 2.20 -7.43
CA SER A 241 -22.18 1.69 -7.57
C SER A 241 -22.34 0.26 -7.02
N ALA A 242 -21.27 -0.55 -7.07
CA ALA A 242 -21.24 -1.88 -6.51
C ALA A 242 -20.94 -1.90 -5.00
N LEU A 243 -20.53 -0.78 -4.41
CA LEU A 243 -20.15 -0.65 -2.99
C LEU A 243 -21.24 -0.03 -2.10
N GLY A 244 -22.42 0.30 -2.65
CA GLY A 244 -23.43 1.11 -1.95
C GLY A 244 -23.94 0.58 -0.59
N ASN A 245 -23.85 -0.73 -0.33
CA ASN A 245 -24.23 -1.35 0.95
C ASN A 245 -23.04 -1.94 1.74
N VAL A 246 -21.82 -1.68 1.28
CA VAL A 246 -20.58 -2.22 1.87
C VAL A 246 -20.01 -1.17 2.81
N SER A 247 -19.76 -1.53 4.06
CA SER A 247 -19.18 -0.62 5.05
C SER A 247 -17.69 -0.86 5.25
N SER A 248 -17.24 -2.10 5.06
CA SER A 248 -15.85 -2.51 5.20
C SER A 248 -15.44 -3.49 4.12
N ILE A 249 -14.16 -3.44 3.78
CA ILE A 249 -13.50 -4.35 2.85
C ILE A 249 -12.29 -4.99 3.51
N THR A 250 -11.99 -6.21 3.14
CA THR A 250 -10.77 -6.91 3.56
C THR A 250 -9.95 -7.26 2.33
N VAL A 251 -8.77 -6.68 2.24
CA VAL A 251 -7.76 -7.00 1.23
C VAL A 251 -6.94 -8.16 1.74
N GLU A 252 -6.91 -9.26 0.99
CA GLU A 252 -6.08 -10.44 1.25
C GLU A 252 -5.09 -10.63 0.09
N VAL A 253 -3.80 -10.74 0.42
CA VAL A 253 -2.74 -11.14 -0.52
C VAL A 253 -2.38 -12.58 -0.20
N VAL A 254 -2.48 -13.48 -1.17
CA VAL A 254 -2.15 -14.90 -1.01
C VAL A 254 -0.96 -15.25 -1.90
N ALA A 255 0.09 -15.81 -1.30
CA ALA A 255 1.21 -16.38 -2.03
C ALA A 255 0.87 -17.82 -2.45
N ARG A 256 0.26 -17.98 -3.63
CA ARG A 256 -0.15 -19.30 -4.13
C ARG A 256 1.04 -20.18 -4.49
N HIS A 257 2.09 -19.54 -5.00
CA HIS A 257 3.35 -20.18 -5.27
C HIS A 257 4.49 -19.18 -5.11
N VAL A 258 5.54 -19.59 -4.41
CA VAL A 258 6.78 -18.81 -4.31
C VAL A 258 7.90 -19.71 -4.74
N VAL A 259 8.67 -19.25 -5.72
CA VAL A 259 9.77 -20.01 -6.29
C VAL A 259 10.80 -20.25 -5.18
N PRO A 260 11.16 -21.51 -4.89
CA PRO A 260 12.15 -21.79 -3.86
C PRO A 260 13.54 -21.33 -4.31
N GLY A 261 14.16 -20.47 -3.53
CA GLY A 261 15.57 -20.11 -3.68
C GLY A 261 16.52 -21.11 -3.01
N ASN A 262 17.81 -20.99 -3.31
CA ASN A 262 18.88 -21.82 -2.78
C ASN A 262 19.26 -21.46 -1.32
N LEU A 263 18.95 -20.25 -0.88
CA LEU A 263 19.26 -19.70 0.44
C LEU A 263 17.99 -19.55 1.25
N GLN A 264 17.67 -20.59 2.00
CA GLN A 264 16.52 -20.57 2.90
C GLN A 264 16.65 -19.42 3.91
N GLY A 265 15.54 -18.73 4.17
CA GLY A 265 15.48 -17.67 5.15
C GLY A 265 15.97 -16.31 4.66
N HIS A 266 16.30 -16.18 3.39
CA HIS A 266 16.82 -14.96 2.79
C HIS A 266 15.91 -14.47 1.65
N LEU A 267 16.02 -13.20 1.32
CA LEU A 267 15.31 -12.53 0.24
C LEU A 267 16.26 -12.25 -0.94
N GLY A 268 15.70 -12.13 -2.14
CA GLY A 268 16.42 -11.81 -3.37
C GLY A 268 16.51 -12.99 -4.34
N ALA A 269 17.39 -12.88 -5.33
CA ALA A 269 17.46 -13.81 -6.47
C ALA A 269 17.69 -15.28 -6.07
N ASP A 270 18.48 -15.53 -5.02
CA ASP A 270 18.74 -16.87 -4.49
C ASP A 270 18.00 -17.12 -3.17
N GLY A 271 17.17 -16.20 -2.69
CA GLY A 271 16.48 -16.30 -1.41
C GLY A 271 15.24 -17.20 -1.46
N GLY A 272 15.06 -18.04 -0.45
CA GLY A 272 13.80 -18.74 -0.19
C GLY A 272 13.08 -18.16 1.02
N PRO A 273 11.75 -17.91 0.97
CA PRO A 273 11.04 -17.18 2.02
C PRO A 273 11.13 -17.87 3.39
N HIS A 274 11.15 -17.05 4.46
CA HIS A 274 11.10 -17.49 5.86
C HIS A 274 9.70 -17.30 6.44
N ARG A 275 9.26 -18.25 7.27
CA ARG A 275 8.11 -18.12 8.19
C ARG A 275 8.42 -17.09 9.29
N LEU A 276 8.35 -15.79 8.99
CA LEU A 276 8.43 -14.73 10.00
C LEU A 276 7.02 -14.38 10.46
N ARG A 277 6.64 -14.86 11.65
CA ARG A 277 5.39 -14.45 12.29
C ARG A 277 5.48 -12.95 12.62
N PRO A 278 4.45 -12.14 12.32
CA PRO A 278 4.45 -10.74 12.72
C PRO A 278 4.57 -10.64 14.24
N ARG A 279 5.51 -9.80 14.71
CA ARG A 279 5.41 -9.23 16.05
C ARG A 279 4.16 -8.37 16.06
N ARG A 280 3.23 -8.72 16.95
CA ARG A 280 2.00 -7.98 17.18
C ARG A 280 2.35 -6.76 18.03
N ASP A 281 3.00 -5.78 17.42
CA ASP A 281 3.13 -4.45 18.03
C ASP A 281 1.81 -3.73 17.77
N GLY A 282 1.06 -3.53 18.87
CA GLY A 282 -0.33 -3.11 18.84
C GLY A 282 -0.50 -1.70 18.28
N CYS A 283 -1.00 -1.60 17.06
CA CYS A 283 -1.75 -0.44 16.60
C CYS A 283 -3.23 -0.69 16.87
N SER A 284 -3.80 0.04 17.82
CA SER A 284 -5.23 0.03 18.12
C SER A 284 -5.98 0.89 17.09
N ALA A 285 -6.73 0.24 16.20
CA ALA A 285 -7.89 0.86 15.58
C ALA A 285 -9.05 0.80 16.59
N GLY A 286 -9.66 1.95 16.91
CA GLY A 286 -10.85 2.05 17.74
C GLY A 286 -10.74 3.11 18.86
N ARG A 287 -11.26 4.31 18.60
CA ARG A 287 -11.55 5.32 19.63
C ARG A 287 -12.48 4.72 20.69
N SER A 288 -11.98 4.54 21.92
CA SER A 288 -12.82 4.40 23.11
C SER A 288 -13.05 5.78 23.71
N GLY A 289 -14.32 6.19 23.82
CA GLY A 289 -14.70 7.48 24.38
C GLY A 289 -14.38 7.59 25.87
N PRO A 290 -14.10 8.81 26.38
CA PRO A 290 -13.68 8.99 27.76
C PRO A 290 -14.83 8.75 28.74
N SER A 291 -14.66 7.73 29.59
CA SER A 291 -15.39 7.54 30.84
C SER A 291 -15.12 8.72 31.79
N ARG A 292 -16.18 9.48 32.09
CA ARG A 292 -16.19 10.60 33.06
C ARG A 292 -15.80 10.14 34.48
N PRO A 293 -14.91 10.85 35.19
CA PRO A 293 -14.71 10.63 36.61
C PRO A 293 -15.69 11.44 37.48
N GLY A 294 -16.27 10.72 38.44
CA GLY A 294 -16.87 11.11 39.72
C GLY A 294 -17.24 12.58 40.01
N ARG A 295 -18.55 12.84 40.12
CA ARG A 295 -19.05 13.94 40.96
C ARG A 295 -18.91 13.56 42.44
N GLY A 296 -17.97 14.21 43.12
CA GLY A 296 -17.92 14.23 44.58
C GLY A 296 -19.19 14.83 45.17
N ARG A 297 -19.90 14.08 46.02
CA ARG A 297 -20.92 14.61 46.92
C ARG A 297 -20.36 14.68 48.33
N HIS A 298 -20.11 15.90 48.77
CA HIS A 298 -20.05 16.27 50.18
C HIS A 298 -21.40 16.01 50.86
N ARG A 299 -21.43 15.08 51.82
CA ARG A 299 -22.22 15.09 53.06
C ARG A 299 -21.40 14.25 54.05
N GLY A 300 -20.99 14.70 55.23
CA GLY A 300 -21.71 15.48 56.23
C GLY A 300 -21.86 14.59 57.47
N ARG A 301 -20.90 14.74 58.40
CA ARG A 301 -20.87 14.36 59.83
C ARG A 301 -22.08 13.60 60.43
N ARG A 302 -21.75 12.56 61.23
CA ARG A 302 -22.24 12.12 62.57
C ARG A 302 -22.08 10.59 62.62
N GLY A 303 -21.60 9.89 63.65
CA GLY A 303 -21.18 10.19 65.00
C GLY A 303 -21.07 8.84 65.73
N ARG A 304 -20.00 8.66 66.52
CA ARG A 304 -19.84 7.85 67.74
C ARG A 304 -20.45 6.43 67.88
N MET A 305 -19.56 5.55 68.35
CA MET A 305 -19.62 4.65 69.52
C MET A 305 -20.01 3.18 69.33
N CYS A 306 -19.16 2.36 69.97
CA CYS A 306 -19.12 0.92 70.18
C CYS A 306 -18.63 0.09 68.98
#